data_AF-A0AA39SNT3-F1
#
_entry.id   AF-A0AA39SNT3-F1
#
_cell.length_a   1.000
_cell.length_b   1.000
_cell.length_c   1.000
_cell.angle_alpha   90.00
_cell.angle_beta   90.00
_cell.angle_gamma   90.00
#
_symmetry.space_group_name_H-M   'P 1'
#
loop_
_entity.id
_entity.type
_entity.pdbx_description
1 polymer ?
#
loop_
_entity_poly.entity_id
_entity_poly.type
_entity_poly.pdbx_seq_one_letter_code
_entity_poly.pdbx_strand_id
1 'polypeptide(L)'
;MGSVQRRKSLAHLSNLKQERNESIKKYLARFGKEVAQIEDASDVAVIAAFTNGLQSGRLSFDLRRDRPKTYEEMMEIAGDYALQKKKK
;
A
#
# COMPACT_ATOMS: atom_id res chain seq x y z
N MET A 1 -29.50 4.66 14.21
CA MET A 1 -28.22 5.37 14.47
C MET A 1 -27.38 5.23 13.21
N GLY A 2 -27.17 6.31 12.47
CA GLY A 2 -26.38 6.28 11.25
C GLY A 2 -24.94 5.90 11.60
N SER A 3 -24.42 4.84 10.99
CA SER A 3 -23.00 4.56 10.99
C SER A 3 -22.32 5.75 10.31
N VAL A 4 -21.81 6.69 11.11
CA VAL A 4 -20.91 7.72 10.64
C VAL A 4 -19.76 6.98 9.98
N GLN A 5 -19.71 6.98 8.65
CA GLN A 5 -18.52 6.58 7.91
C GLN A 5 -17.42 7.51 8.39
N ARG A 6 -16.64 7.01 9.35
CA ARG A 6 -15.53 7.73 9.92
C ARG A 6 -14.56 7.94 8.76
N ARG A 7 -14.47 9.18 8.25
CA ARG A 7 -13.52 9.53 7.18
C ARG A 7 -12.17 8.96 7.60
N LYS A 8 -11.60 8.11 6.77
CA LYS A 8 -10.34 7.46 7.09
C LYS A 8 -9.24 8.50 6.98
N SER A 9 -8.32 8.50 7.94
CA SER A 9 -7.22 9.46 7.99
C SER A 9 -5.92 8.78 7.58
N LEU A 10 -4.89 9.56 7.25
CA LEU A 10 -3.54 9.04 6.98
C LEU A 10 -3.00 8.18 8.14
N ALA A 11 -3.38 8.48 9.38
CA ALA A 11 -3.02 7.67 10.55
C ALA A 11 -3.61 6.24 10.48
N HIS A 12 -4.75 6.05 9.80
CA HIS A 12 -5.29 4.72 9.55
C HIS A 12 -4.40 3.93 8.58
N LEU A 13 -3.91 4.58 7.51
CA LEU A 13 -3.02 3.91 6.54
C LEU A 13 -1.74 3.41 7.19
N SER A 14 -1.15 4.17 8.12
CA SER A 14 0.06 3.73 8.84
C SER A 14 -0.14 2.48 9.70
N ASN A 15 -1.39 2.14 10.04
CA ASN A 15 -1.73 0.93 10.77
C ASN A 15 -2.00 -0.28 9.85
N LEU A 16 -2.11 -0.07 8.54
CA LEU A 16 -2.33 -1.15 7.56
C LEU A 16 -1.03 -1.90 7.30
N LYS A 17 -0.79 -2.94 8.08
CA LYS A 17 0.34 -3.85 7.89
C LYS A 17 -0.06 -5.06 7.04
N GLN A 18 0.85 -5.49 6.19
CA GLN A 18 0.74 -6.74 5.45
C GLN A 18 0.85 -7.91 6.43
N GLU A 19 -0.14 -8.80 6.42
CA GLU A 19 -0.15 -9.98 7.31
C GLU A 19 0.80 -11.08 6.82
N ARG A 20 1.37 -11.89 7.73
CA ARG A 20 2.45 -12.88 7.45
C ARG A 20 2.20 -13.78 6.23
N ASN A 21 0.94 -14.13 6.00
CA ASN A 21 0.52 -15.03 4.92
C ASN A 21 -0.30 -14.30 3.82
N GLU A 22 -0.38 -12.98 3.88
CA GLU A 22 -1.09 -12.18 2.89
C GLU A 22 -0.21 -11.95 1.66
N SER A 23 -0.75 -12.27 0.49
CA SER A 23 -0.06 -12.00 -0.77
C SER A 23 -0.04 -10.49 -1.05
N ILE A 24 1.00 -10.03 -1.74
CA ILE A 24 1.13 -8.62 -2.14
C ILE A 24 -0.11 -8.15 -2.92
N LYS A 25 -0.67 -8.99 -3.79
CA LYS A 25 -1.91 -8.67 -4.51
C LYS A 25 -3.09 -8.37 -3.57
N LYS A 26 -3.26 -9.16 -2.50
CA LYS A 26 -4.33 -8.95 -1.52
C LYS A 26 -4.09 -7.68 -0.69
N TYR A 27 -2.84 -7.49 -0.27
CA TYR A 27 -2.43 -6.28 0.46
C TYR A 27 -2.66 -5.01 -0.37
N LEU A 28 -2.24 -4.98 -1.64
CA LEU A 28 -2.47 -3.88 -2.56
C LEU A 28 -3.95 -3.56 -2.74
N ALA A 29 -4.78 -4.58 -2.93
CA ALA A 29 -6.22 -4.39 -3.09
C ALA A 29 -6.88 -3.80 -1.82
N ARG A 30 -6.43 -4.18 -0.63
CA ARG A 30 -6.86 -3.55 0.63
C ARG A 30 -6.36 -2.11 0.71
N PHE A 31 -5.06 -1.91 0.53
CA PHE A 31 -4.43 -0.60 0.67
C PHE A 31 -5.03 0.43 -0.30
N GLY A 32 -5.25 0.08 -1.56
CA GLY A 32 -5.86 0.99 -2.53
C GLY A 32 -7.32 1.36 -2.20
N LYS A 33 -8.12 0.43 -1.66
CA LYS A 33 -9.48 0.74 -1.16
C LYS A 33 -9.46 1.72 0.00
N GLU A 34 -8.42 1.65 0.83
CA GLU A 34 -8.25 2.50 2.00
C GLU A 34 -7.80 3.90 1.59
N VAL A 35 -6.85 4.02 0.66
CA VAL A 35 -6.41 5.30 0.08
C VAL A 35 -7.59 5.99 -0.64
N ALA A 36 -8.40 5.26 -1.41
CA ALA A 36 -9.55 5.83 -2.13
C ALA A 36 -10.65 6.43 -1.21
N GLN A 37 -10.62 6.14 0.09
CA GLN A 37 -11.54 6.72 1.08
C GLN A 37 -10.99 7.99 1.74
N ILE A 38 -9.82 8.48 1.32
CA ILE A 38 -9.14 9.66 1.85
C ILE A 38 -9.12 10.73 0.75
N GLU A 39 -9.88 11.81 0.93
CA GLU A 39 -10.02 12.89 -0.06
C GLU A 39 -8.69 13.61 -0.38
N ASP A 40 -7.82 13.81 0.62
CA ASP A 40 -6.58 14.60 0.49
C ASP A 40 -5.32 13.81 0.88
N ALA A 41 -5.18 12.58 0.37
CA ALA A 41 -4.02 11.75 0.67
C ALA A 41 -2.77 12.26 -0.07
N SER A 42 -1.77 12.74 0.68
CA SER A 42 -0.46 13.08 0.11
C SER A 42 0.26 11.81 -0.37
N ASP A 43 0.74 11.80 -1.61
CA ASP A 43 1.55 10.70 -2.18
C ASP A 43 2.68 10.28 -1.26
N VAL A 44 3.42 11.25 -0.70
CA VAL A 44 4.53 11.01 0.22
C VAL A 44 4.06 10.24 1.46
N ALA A 45 2.92 10.64 2.04
CA ALA A 45 2.36 9.98 3.21
C ALA A 45 1.84 8.57 2.88
N VAL A 46 1.23 8.39 1.71
CA VAL A 46 0.71 7.10 1.24
C VAL A 46 1.87 6.13 0.97
N ILE A 47 2.92 6.57 0.29
CA ILE A 47 4.11 5.76 -0.01
C ILE A 47 4.83 5.38 1.29
N ALA A 48 4.97 6.30 2.24
CA ALA A 48 5.56 6.01 3.54
C ALA A 48 4.73 5.00 4.34
N ALA A 49 3.40 5.15 4.37
CA ALA A 49 2.51 4.22 5.04
C ALA A 49 2.57 2.82 4.42
N PHE A 50 2.54 2.73 3.09
CA PHE A 50 2.66 1.46 2.36
C PHE A 50 3.98 0.76 2.67
N THR A 51 5.09 1.50 2.56
CA THR A 51 6.44 0.95 2.77
C THR A 51 6.64 0.46 4.20
N ASN A 52 6.11 1.18 5.19
CA ASN A 52 6.15 0.80 6.60
C ASN A 52 5.22 -0.38 6.93
N GLY A 53 4.13 -0.53 6.17
CA GLY A 53 3.17 -1.62 6.33
C GLY A 53 3.63 -2.94 5.70
N LEU A 54 4.53 -2.90 4.70
CA LEU A 54 5.04 -4.09 4.04
C LEU A 54 5.87 -4.98 4.96
N GLN A 55 5.82 -6.29 4.70
CA GLN A 55 6.84 -7.18 5.24
C GLN A 55 8.20 -6.93 4.62
N SER A 56 9.22 -7.13 5.44
CA SER A 56 10.60 -7.14 4.96
C SER A 56 10.75 -8.21 3.87
N GLY A 57 11.27 -7.80 2.72
CA GLY A 57 11.40 -8.65 1.55
C GLY A 57 11.74 -7.87 0.29
N ARG A 58 11.78 -8.57 -0.84
CA ARG A 58 12.23 -8.00 -2.12
C ARG A 58 11.44 -6.74 -2.55
N LEU A 59 10.12 -6.74 -2.39
CA LEU A 59 9.32 -5.54 -2.70
C LEU A 59 9.72 -4.33 -1.84
N SER A 60 9.95 -4.53 -0.54
CA SER A 60 10.39 -3.44 0.36
C SER A 60 11.79 -2.92 0.03
N PHE A 61 12.61 -3.72 -0.67
CA PHE A 61 13.92 -3.32 -1.17
C PHE A 61 13.78 -2.55 -2.50
N ASP A 62 13.02 -3.09 -3.45
CA ASP A 62 12.78 -2.46 -4.76
C ASP A 62 12.17 -1.05 -4.58
N LEU A 63 11.19 -0.88 -3.68
CA LEU A 63 10.60 0.44 -3.40
C LEU A 63 11.60 1.44 -2.79
N ARG A 64 12.55 0.97 -1.96
CA ARG A 64 13.61 1.83 -1.42
C ARG A 64 14.67 2.21 -2.45
N ARG A 65 14.91 1.32 -3.43
CA ARG A 65 15.84 1.53 -4.54
C ARG A 65 15.24 2.52 -5.55
N ASP A 66 14.04 2.23 -6.03
CA ASP A 66 13.42 2.96 -7.14
C ASP A 66 12.81 4.29 -6.66
N ARG A 67 12.46 4.38 -5.37
CA ARG A 67 11.95 5.60 -4.70
C ARG A 67 10.80 6.24 -5.50
N PRO A 68 9.64 5.56 -5.57
CA PRO A 68 8.47 6.14 -6.22
C PRO A 68 8.13 7.48 -5.56
N LYS A 69 7.75 8.45 -6.38
CA LYS A 69 7.35 9.80 -5.98
C LYS A 69 5.84 9.96 -5.93
N THR A 70 5.12 9.11 -6.67
CA THR A 70 3.65 9.14 -6.76
C THR A 70 3.03 7.83 -6.29
N TYR A 71 1.76 7.88 -5.89
CA TYR A 71 0.99 6.68 -5.57
C TYR A 71 0.92 5.71 -6.76
N GLU A 72 0.81 6.22 -7.98
CA GLU A 72 0.72 5.41 -9.20
C GLU A 72 2.01 4.60 -9.46
N GLU A 73 3.19 5.23 -9.39
CA GLU A 73 4.48 4.55 -9.53
C GLU A 73 4.65 3.45 -8.48
N MET A 74 4.23 3.71 -7.24
CA MET A 74 4.27 2.71 -6.17
C MET A 74 3.36 1.51 -6.49
N MET A 75 2.15 1.76 -6.98
CA MET A 75 1.19 0.72 -7.36
C MET A 75 1.67 -0.09 -8.55
N GLU A 76 2.37 0.53 -9.52
CA GLU A 76 2.98 -0.16 -10.66
C GLU A 76 4.08 -1.12 -10.20
N ILE A 77 5.07 -0.66 -9.43
CA ILE A 77 6.16 -1.49 -8.90
C ILE A 77 5.60 -2.68 -8.10
N ALA A 78 4.64 -2.41 -7.22
CA ALA A 78 4.05 -3.44 -6.40
C ALA A 78 3.14 -4.40 -7.20
N GLY A 79 2.44 -3.89 -8.21
CA GLY A 79 1.64 -4.66 -9.16
C GLY A 79 2.49 -5.61 -9.98
N ASP A 80 3.59 -5.13 -10.54
CA ASP A 80 4.57 -5.93 -11.27
C ASP A 80 5.15 -7.03 -10.38
N TYR A 81 5.52 -6.70 -9.15
CA TYR A 81 5.99 -7.71 -8.20
C TYR A 81 4.91 -8.77 -7.90
N ALA A 82 3.64 -8.36 -7.77
CA ALA A 82 2.53 -9.27 -7.55
C ALA A 82 2.28 -10.21 -8.75
N LEU A 83 2.57 -9.75 -9.98
CA LEU A 83 2.44 -10.54 -11.21
C LEU A 83 3.66 -11.44 -11.46
N GLN A 84 4.87 -11.01 -11.09
CA GLN A 84 6.12 -11.77 -11.27
C GLN A 84 6.14 -13.09 -10.47
N LYS A 85 5.41 -13.19 -9.35
CA LYS A 85 5.29 -14.44 -8.58
C LYS A 85 4.57 -15.59 -9.31
N LYS A 86 4.04 -15.39 -10.52
CA LYS A 86 3.45 -16.46 -11.35
C LYS A 86 4.45 -17.27 -12.19
N LYS A 87 5.76 -16.94 -12.18
CA LYS A 87 6.78 -17.64 -12.99
C LYS A 87 7.66 -18.62 -12.19
N LYS A 88 7.10 -19.40 -11.27
CA LYS A 88 7.78 -20.59 -10.72
C LYS A 88 6.85 -21.77 -10.69
#